data_AF-A0A8S2XCQ2-F1
#
_entry.id   AF-A0A8S2XCQ2-F1
#
_cell.length_a   1.000
_cell.length_b   1.000
_cell.length_c   1.000
_cell.angle_alpha   90.00
_cell.angle_beta   90.00
_cell.angle_gamma   90.00
#
_symmetry.space_group_name_H-M   'P 1'
#
loop_
_entity.id
_entity.type
_entity.pdbx_description
1 polymer ?
#
loop_
_entity_poly.entity_id
_entity_poly.type
_entity_poly.pdbx_seq_one_letter_code
_entity_poly.pdbx_strand_id
1 'polypeptide(L)'
;NVTWIKQFQHLIISDQRERQTKNFFLPLSLFQYKKQFFHIDKTLTSLRVINDFRYLITQCGNDSRLTFSLYSWFIQYYSNIYTMNDNVNVNVNIYVKMIEDQLKDEFILNFEPIGMEFITSLCKNFKTNNSTYFQLSSNMSNNDVYLRVTVLRIFALFLSSKCTKNVTYLNCLLFDVKTKKMSKKYLQHLQSICLFGLCRMDPVVKQMEHVKKSVQERLNEKKISKQ
;
A
#
# COMPACT_ATOMS: atom_id res chain seq x y z
N ASN A 1 -9.41 -4.79 -21.33
CA ASN A 1 -8.55 -5.89 -21.81
C ASN A 1 -7.09 -5.63 -21.45
N VAL A 2 -6.64 -6.18 -20.32
CA VAL A 2 -5.27 -5.99 -19.81
C VAL A 2 -4.41 -7.15 -20.31
N THR A 3 -3.86 -7.03 -21.51
CA THR A 3 -3.14 -8.10 -22.23
C THR A 3 -1.72 -8.33 -21.71
N TRP A 4 -1.09 -7.35 -21.08
CA TRP A 4 0.29 -7.45 -20.59
C TRP A 4 0.45 -8.41 -19.41
N ILE A 5 -0.59 -8.60 -18.59
CA ILE A 5 -0.53 -9.52 -17.43
C ILE A 5 -0.41 -11.00 -17.87
N LYS A 6 -0.93 -11.36 -19.05
CA LYS A 6 -0.86 -12.75 -19.57
C LYS A 6 0.57 -13.23 -19.80
N GLN A 7 1.49 -12.31 -20.13
CA GLN A 7 2.90 -12.65 -20.33
C GLN A 7 3.59 -13.08 -19.03
N PHE A 8 3.06 -12.74 -17.86
CA PHE A 8 3.64 -13.14 -16.58
C PHE A 8 2.96 -14.37 -15.97
N GLN A 9 1.85 -14.87 -16.55
CA GLN A 9 1.11 -16.03 -16.01
C GLN A 9 1.95 -17.31 -15.98
N HIS A 10 2.78 -17.56 -17.00
CA HIS A 10 3.56 -18.80 -17.07
C HIS A 10 4.69 -18.86 -16.02
N LEU A 11 5.29 -17.71 -15.69
CA LEU A 11 6.30 -17.59 -14.62
C LEU A 11 5.69 -17.80 -13.21
N ILE A 12 4.38 -17.58 -13.07
CA ILE A 12 3.64 -17.80 -11.82
C ILE A 12 3.35 -19.30 -11.61
N ILE A 13 3.10 -20.05 -12.69
CA ILE A 13 2.66 -21.45 -12.64
C ILE A 13 3.81 -22.43 -12.32
N SER A 14 5.04 -22.15 -12.77
CA SER A 14 6.21 -23.00 -12.46
C SER A 14 6.59 -22.94 -10.98
N ASP A 15 6.49 -21.76 -10.35
CA ASP A 15 6.85 -21.52 -8.94
C ASP A 15 5.81 -22.13 -7.96
N GLN A 16 4.58 -22.38 -8.40
CA GLN A 16 3.52 -23.01 -7.60
C GLN A 16 3.72 -24.52 -7.38
N ARG A 17 4.51 -25.21 -8.22
CA ARG A 17 4.71 -26.67 -8.10
C ARG A 17 5.66 -27.07 -6.97
N GLU A 18 6.55 -26.18 -6.53
CA GLU A 18 7.50 -26.50 -5.45
C GLU A 18 6.94 -26.26 -4.04
N ARG A 19 5.76 -25.63 -3.88
CA ARG A 19 5.22 -25.27 -2.56
C ARG A 19 3.72 -25.50 -2.47
N GLN A 20 3.32 -26.76 -2.30
CA GLN A 20 1.96 -27.16 -1.94
C GLN A 20 1.54 -26.81 -0.49
N THR A 21 2.04 -25.71 0.07
CA THR A 21 1.54 -25.20 1.36
C THR A 21 1.07 -23.75 1.21
N LYS A 22 -0.25 -23.64 1.06
CA LYS A 22 -1.13 -22.48 1.29
C LYS A 22 -1.13 -21.38 0.20
N ASN A 23 -2.28 -21.30 -0.45
CA ASN A 23 -2.61 -20.49 -1.62
C ASN A 23 -2.40 -18.96 -1.45
N PHE A 24 -1.54 -18.42 -2.32
CA PHE A 24 -1.55 -17.07 -2.96
C PHE A 24 -1.18 -15.81 -2.10
N PHE A 25 -0.68 -14.66 -2.62
CA PHE A 25 -0.76 -14.06 -3.97
C PHE A 25 0.37 -13.09 -4.40
N LEU A 26 1.67 -13.37 -4.23
CA LEU A 26 2.70 -12.75 -5.11
C LEU A 26 3.49 -13.90 -5.72
N PRO A 27 3.80 -13.91 -7.04
CA PRO A 27 4.97 -14.64 -7.48
C PRO A 27 6.16 -14.11 -6.68
N LEU A 28 6.61 -14.89 -5.68
CA LEU A 28 7.75 -14.56 -4.86
C LEU A 28 8.96 -14.23 -5.75
N SER A 29 9.05 -14.82 -6.95
CA SER A 29 10.02 -14.49 -7.99
C SER A 29 10.14 -13.00 -8.34
N LEU A 30 9.10 -12.17 -8.18
CA LEU A 30 9.16 -10.71 -8.38
C LEU A 30 9.40 -9.91 -7.09
N PHE A 31 9.43 -10.58 -5.94
CA PHE A 31 9.61 -9.93 -4.65
C PHE A 31 11.12 -9.75 -4.34
N GLN A 32 11.66 -8.58 -4.64
CA GLN A 32 13.09 -8.28 -4.51
C GLN A 32 13.65 -8.44 -3.08
N TYR A 33 12.78 -8.37 -2.06
CA TYR A 33 13.19 -8.32 -0.64
C TYR A 33 12.93 -9.63 0.13
N LYS A 34 13.02 -10.80 -0.53
CA LYS A 34 12.71 -12.12 0.07
C LYS A 34 13.36 -12.32 1.44
N LYS A 35 14.63 -11.95 1.58
CA LYS A 35 15.38 -12.12 2.85
C LYS A 35 14.73 -11.33 3.99
N GLN A 36 14.38 -10.07 3.74
CA GLN A 36 13.70 -9.20 4.71
C GLN A 36 12.33 -9.75 5.07
N PHE A 37 11.57 -10.22 4.09
CA PHE A 37 10.27 -10.83 4.34
C PHE A 37 10.36 -12.11 5.17
N PHE A 38 11.29 -13.02 4.87
CA PHE A 38 11.47 -14.22 5.69
C PHE A 38 11.94 -13.90 7.12
N HIS A 39 12.75 -12.86 7.28
CA HIS A 39 13.13 -12.38 8.61
C HIS A 39 11.92 -11.89 9.41
N ILE A 40 11.05 -11.10 8.78
CA ILE A 40 9.81 -10.61 9.39
C ILE A 40 8.87 -11.77 9.69
N ASP A 41 8.67 -12.66 8.73
CA ASP A 41 7.79 -13.81 8.87
C ASP A 41 8.22 -14.69 10.04
N LYS A 42 9.52 -15.02 10.14
CA LYS A 42 10.07 -15.73 11.29
C LYS A 42 9.82 -14.99 12.61
N THR A 43 10.03 -13.67 12.63
CA THR A 43 9.89 -12.86 13.85
C THR A 43 8.43 -12.79 14.32
N LEU A 44 7.49 -12.55 13.40
CA LEU A 44 6.08 -12.39 13.72
C LEU A 44 5.37 -13.74 13.98
N THR A 45 5.73 -14.80 13.26
CA THR A 45 5.17 -16.15 13.51
C THR A 45 5.64 -16.76 14.82
N SER A 46 6.86 -16.42 15.27
CA SER A 46 7.41 -16.88 16.56
C SER A 46 7.30 -15.84 17.68
N LEU A 47 6.51 -14.79 17.48
CA LEU A 47 6.43 -13.66 18.40
C LEU A 47 5.86 -14.10 19.76
N ARG A 48 6.73 -14.14 20.77
CA ARG A 48 6.36 -14.45 22.17
C ARG A 48 6.48 -13.23 23.07
N VAL A 49 7.36 -12.29 22.73
CA VAL A 49 7.73 -11.15 23.55
C VAL A 49 7.52 -9.87 22.77
N ILE A 50 6.88 -8.87 23.38
CA ILE A 50 6.59 -7.61 22.71
C ILE A 50 7.84 -6.81 22.34
N ASN A 51 8.92 -6.97 23.10
CA ASN A 51 10.19 -6.32 22.83
C ASN A 51 10.78 -6.72 21.46
N ASP A 52 10.53 -7.96 21.00
CA ASP A 52 10.97 -8.40 19.68
C ASP A 52 10.22 -7.65 18.57
N PHE A 53 8.92 -7.40 18.78
CA PHE A 53 8.12 -6.61 17.85
C PHE A 53 8.55 -5.14 17.86
N ARG A 54 8.77 -4.57 19.05
CA ARG A 54 9.32 -3.22 19.22
C ARG A 54 10.64 -3.06 18.46
N TYR A 55 11.57 -4.00 18.65
CA TYR A 55 12.85 -3.99 17.96
C TYR A 55 12.66 -4.02 16.43
N LEU A 56 11.79 -4.90 15.93
CA LEU A 56 11.50 -4.98 14.51
C LEU A 56 10.94 -3.66 13.94
N ILE A 57 10.02 -3.01 14.66
CA ILE A 57 9.44 -1.71 14.29
C ILE A 57 10.51 -0.63 14.20
N THR A 58 11.41 -0.56 15.19
CA THR A 58 12.53 0.39 15.17
C THR A 58 13.47 0.16 13.98
N GLN A 59 13.75 -1.11 13.63
CA GLN A 59 14.56 -1.43 12.46
C GLN A 59 13.87 -0.99 11.15
N CYS A 60 12.54 -1.14 11.07
CA CYS A 60 11.77 -0.68 9.91
C CYS A 60 11.89 0.83 9.72
N GLY A 61 11.94 1.61 10.80
CA GLY A 61 12.12 3.07 10.74
C GLY A 61 13.33 3.53 9.91
N ASN A 62 14.36 2.71 9.81
CA ASN A 62 15.61 3.01 9.11
C ASN A 62 15.80 2.27 7.77
N ASP A 63 15.03 1.21 7.49
CA ASP A 63 15.13 0.45 6.24
C ASP A 63 13.76 0.37 5.54
N SER A 64 13.63 1.07 4.41
CA SER A 64 12.43 1.08 3.58
C SER A 64 12.09 -0.30 3.01
N ARG A 65 13.09 -1.15 2.77
CA ARG A 65 12.89 -2.52 2.26
C ARG A 65 12.30 -3.42 3.35
N LEU A 66 12.75 -3.23 4.59
CA LEU A 66 12.20 -3.93 5.75
C LEU A 66 10.78 -3.44 6.04
N THR A 67 10.54 -2.12 5.99
CA THR A 67 9.21 -1.53 6.07
C THR A 67 8.25 -2.09 5.02
N PHE A 68 8.66 -2.14 3.76
CA PHE A 68 7.85 -2.73 2.69
C PHE A 68 7.54 -4.20 2.93
N SER A 69 8.54 -4.94 3.42
CA SER A 69 8.38 -6.35 3.76
C SER A 69 7.40 -6.55 4.93
N LEU A 70 7.38 -5.64 5.90
CA LEU A 70 6.43 -5.67 7.03
C LEU A 70 5.00 -5.45 6.54
N TYR A 71 4.78 -4.41 5.75
CA TYR A 71 3.46 -4.17 5.15
C TYR A 71 3.03 -5.35 4.27
N SER A 72 3.95 -5.90 3.47
CA SER A 72 3.66 -7.06 2.63
C SER A 72 3.27 -8.29 3.46
N TRP A 73 3.90 -8.49 4.63
CA TRP A 73 3.53 -9.56 5.55
C TRP A 73 2.11 -9.36 6.10
N PHE A 74 1.77 -8.15 6.55
CA PHE A 74 0.42 -7.85 7.02
C PHE A 74 -0.65 -7.99 5.92
N ILE A 75 -0.32 -7.67 4.67
CA ILE A 75 -1.23 -7.88 3.51
C ILE A 75 -1.41 -9.37 3.24
N GLN A 76 -0.36 -10.17 3.34
CA GLN A 76 -0.45 -11.63 3.19
C GLN A 76 -1.26 -12.24 4.34
N TYR A 77 -0.99 -11.83 5.57
CA TYR A 77 -1.76 -12.21 6.75
C TYR A 77 -3.25 -11.87 6.57
N TYR A 78 -3.54 -10.64 6.14
CA TYR A 78 -4.87 -10.17 5.79
C TYR A 78 -5.55 -11.06 4.75
N SER A 79 -4.89 -11.32 3.62
CA SER A 79 -5.46 -12.14 2.54
C SER A 79 -5.78 -13.55 3.03
N ASN A 80 -4.83 -14.19 3.71
CA ASN A 80 -4.95 -15.57 4.16
C ASN A 80 -6.12 -15.79 5.12
N ILE A 81 -6.36 -14.85 6.05
CA ILE A 81 -7.45 -14.94 7.03
C ILE A 81 -8.81 -14.96 6.32
N TYR A 82 -8.98 -14.12 5.30
CA TYR A 82 -10.28 -13.91 4.68
C TYR A 82 -10.54 -14.78 3.44
N THR A 83 -9.50 -15.42 2.90
CA THR A 83 -9.64 -16.45 1.85
C THR A 83 -9.76 -17.86 2.41
N MET A 84 -9.32 -18.13 3.64
CA MET A 84 -9.47 -19.44 4.28
C MET A 84 -10.76 -19.47 5.10
N ASN A 85 -11.79 -20.11 4.54
CA ASN A 85 -13.08 -20.30 5.21
C ASN A 85 -12.92 -20.93 6.62
N ASP A 86 -13.38 -20.17 7.61
CA ASP A 86 -13.93 -20.53 8.92
C ASP A 86 -13.16 -21.32 9.99
N ASN A 87 -11.93 -21.81 9.82
CA ASN A 87 -11.32 -22.66 10.87
C ASN A 87 -9.94 -22.25 11.40
N VAL A 88 -9.39 -21.11 11.00
CA VAL A 88 -8.17 -20.63 11.65
C VAL A 88 -8.57 -19.56 12.65
N ASN A 89 -8.48 -19.92 13.94
CA ASN A 89 -8.62 -19.04 15.10
C ASN A 89 -7.46 -18.03 15.11
N VAL A 90 -7.41 -17.20 14.07
CA VAL A 90 -6.32 -16.28 13.84
C VAL A 90 -6.49 -15.17 14.86
N ASN A 91 -5.41 -14.92 15.58
CA ASN A 91 -5.27 -13.91 16.61
C ASN A 91 -5.30 -12.48 16.00
N VAL A 92 -6.34 -12.18 15.23
CA VAL A 92 -6.66 -10.87 14.65
C VAL A 92 -6.57 -9.78 15.72
N ASN A 93 -6.99 -10.11 16.93
CA ASN A 93 -6.97 -9.20 18.07
C ASN A 93 -5.59 -9.01 18.70
N ILE A 94 -4.62 -9.94 18.56
CA ILE A 94 -3.30 -9.77 19.18
C ILE A 94 -2.53 -8.63 18.53
N TYR A 95 -2.43 -8.60 17.21
CA TYR A 95 -1.69 -7.54 16.54
C TYR A 95 -2.36 -6.19 16.73
N VAL A 96 -3.69 -6.11 16.65
CA VAL A 96 -4.43 -4.88 16.96
C VAL A 96 -4.11 -4.40 18.37
N LYS A 97 -4.22 -5.27 19.37
CA LYS A 97 -3.93 -4.93 20.76
C LYS A 97 -2.48 -4.48 20.96
N MET A 98 -1.52 -5.19 20.38
CA MET A 98 -0.11 -4.83 20.44
C MET A 98 0.16 -3.45 19.81
N ILE A 99 -0.42 -3.20 18.64
CA ILE A 99 -0.22 -1.95 17.89
C ILE A 99 -0.92 -0.76 18.57
N GLU A 100 -2.19 -0.92 18.95
CA GLU A 100 -3.02 0.20 19.46
C GLU A 100 -2.77 0.48 20.95
N ASP A 101 -2.52 -0.54 21.76
CA ASP A 101 -2.44 -0.37 23.22
C ASP A 101 -1.00 -0.33 23.75
N GLN A 102 -0.03 -0.96 23.06
CA GLN A 102 1.31 -1.20 23.64
C GLN A 102 2.46 -0.58 22.84
N LEU A 103 2.33 -0.43 21.52
CA LEU A 103 3.40 0.04 20.62
C LEU A 103 2.99 1.25 19.77
N LYS A 104 1.92 1.95 20.18
CA LYS A 104 1.31 3.02 19.40
C LYS A 104 2.31 4.12 19.04
N ASP A 105 3.07 4.58 20.02
CA ASP A 105 4.00 5.69 19.84
C ASP A 105 5.18 5.27 18.96
N GLU A 106 5.70 4.05 19.12
CA GLU A 106 6.75 3.51 18.26
C GLU A 106 6.27 3.31 16.83
N PHE A 107 5.02 2.87 16.64
CA PHE A 107 4.42 2.76 15.30
C PHE A 107 4.30 4.13 14.64
N ILE A 108 3.76 5.12 15.35
CA ILE A 108 3.62 6.48 14.81
C ILE A 108 4.98 7.09 14.48
N LEU A 109 5.99 6.87 15.33
CA LEU A 109 7.35 7.36 15.11
C LEU A 109 7.98 6.76 13.84
N ASN A 110 7.82 5.46 13.61
CA ASN A 110 8.54 4.75 12.54
C ASN A 110 7.77 4.69 11.22
N PHE A 111 6.43 4.67 11.27
CA PHE A 111 5.55 4.48 10.11
C PHE A 111 4.61 5.65 9.84
N GLU A 112 4.64 6.70 10.67
CA GLU A 112 3.68 7.80 10.66
C GLU A 112 2.25 7.34 11.02
N PRO A 113 1.32 8.26 11.37
CA PRO A 113 -0.05 7.89 11.71
C PRO A 113 -0.76 7.07 10.63
N ILE A 114 -0.44 7.34 9.37
CA ILE A 114 -1.04 6.68 8.21
C ILE A 114 -0.59 5.23 8.05
N GLY A 115 0.69 4.93 8.33
CA GLY A 115 1.20 3.56 8.27
C GLY A 115 0.62 2.69 9.38
N MET A 116 0.45 3.27 10.58
CA MET A 116 -0.26 2.62 11.68
C MET A 116 -1.73 2.34 11.29
N GLU A 117 -2.45 3.35 10.79
CA GLU A 117 -3.85 3.20 10.36
C GLU A 117 -4.02 2.16 9.25
N PHE A 118 -3.05 2.07 8.34
CA PHE A 118 -3.03 1.05 7.29
C PHE A 118 -2.92 -0.37 7.87
N ILE A 119 -1.96 -0.62 8.76
CA ILE A 119 -1.78 -1.95 9.37
C ILE A 119 -2.98 -2.33 10.24
N THR A 120 -3.49 -1.42 11.06
CA THR A 120 -4.66 -1.70 11.89
C THR A 120 -5.90 -1.95 11.04
N SER A 121 -6.06 -1.26 9.90
CA SER A 121 -7.13 -1.50 8.95
C SER A 121 -7.04 -2.88 8.29
N LEU A 122 -5.83 -3.35 7.94
CA LEU A 122 -5.61 -4.72 7.46
C LEU A 122 -6.04 -5.74 8.53
N CYS A 123 -5.60 -5.56 9.78
CA CYS A 123 -6.00 -6.46 10.86
C CYS A 123 -7.52 -6.44 11.09
N LYS A 124 -8.18 -5.28 11.00
CA LYS A 124 -9.63 -5.13 11.22
C LYS A 124 -10.47 -5.44 9.96
N ASN A 125 -9.86 -5.90 8.87
CA ASN A 125 -10.50 -6.09 7.57
C ASN A 125 -11.31 -4.89 7.08
N PHE A 126 -10.83 -3.70 7.41
CA PHE A 126 -11.51 -2.45 7.08
C PHE A 126 -12.99 -2.40 7.54
N LYS A 127 -13.38 -3.24 8.53
CA LYS A 127 -14.77 -3.35 9.04
C LYS A 127 -15.25 -2.14 9.82
N THR A 128 -14.33 -1.32 10.34
CA THR A 128 -14.66 -0.08 11.07
C THR A 128 -15.41 0.94 10.20
N ASN A 129 -15.41 0.78 8.88
CA ASN A 129 -16.10 1.67 7.95
C ASN A 129 -16.91 0.83 6.95
N ASN A 130 -18.17 0.51 7.27
CA ASN A 130 -19.10 -0.15 6.37
C ASN A 130 -18.97 0.43 4.94
N SER A 131 -18.59 -0.40 3.95
CA SER A 131 -18.40 -0.10 2.51
C SER A 131 -17.01 0.35 1.99
N THR A 132 -15.90 -0.10 2.57
CA THR A 132 -14.58 0.13 1.91
C THR A 132 -14.34 -0.81 0.73
N TYR A 133 -13.71 -0.29 -0.34
CA TYR A 133 -13.25 -1.09 -1.49
C TYR A 133 -12.30 -2.23 -1.09
N PHE A 134 -11.61 -2.10 0.04
CA PHE A 134 -10.57 -3.04 0.44
C PHE A 134 -11.08 -4.22 1.25
N GLN A 135 -12.24 -4.12 1.90
CA GLN A 135 -12.83 -5.19 2.70
C GLN A 135 -12.93 -6.50 1.90
N LEU A 136 -12.38 -7.59 2.42
CA LEU A 136 -12.48 -8.92 1.83
C LEU A 136 -13.63 -9.71 2.48
N SER A 137 -14.29 -10.54 1.68
CA SER A 137 -15.33 -11.47 2.12
C SER A 137 -15.06 -12.86 1.53
N SER A 138 -15.52 -13.90 2.23
CA SER A 138 -15.36 -15.31 1.85
C SER A 138 -15.96 -15.63 0.47
N ASN A 139 -17.00 -14.90 0.08
CA ASN A 139 -17.75 -15.14 -1.15
C ASN A 139 -17.22 -14.35 -2.35
N MET A 140 -16.06 -13.70 -2.20
CA MET A 140 -15.46 -12.86 -3.23
C MET A 140 -14.72 -13.70 -4.29
N SER A 141 -14.75 -13.28 -5.55
CA SER A 141 -14.01 -13.96 -6.61
C SER A 141 -12.50 -13.85 -6.38
N ASN A 142 -11.73 -14.87 -6.76
CA ASN A 142 -10.27 -14.85 -6.67
C ASN A 142 -9.65 -13.63 -7.38
N ASN A 143 -10.26 -13.20 -8.50
CA ASN A 143 -9.80 -12.03 -9.25
C ASN A 143 -10.00 -10.74 -8.46
N ASP A 144 -11.14 -10.57 -7.79
CA ASP A 144 -11.41 -9.37 -6.99
C ASP A 144 -10.49 -9.29 -5.78
N VAL A 145 -10.27 -10.43 -5.10
CA VAL A 145 -9.29 -10.52 -4.01
C VAL A 145 -7.90 -10.13 -4.52
N TYR A 146 -7.48 -10.70 -5.65
CA TYR A 146 -6.18 -10.40 -6.25
C TYR A 146 -6.00 -8.92 -6.57
N LEU A 147 -7.00 -8.29 -7.19
CA LEU A 147 -6.94 -6.87 -7.54
C LEU A 147 -6.82 -6.00 -6.28
N ARG A 148 -7.64 -6.26 -5.25
CA ARG A 148 -7.59 -5.51 -3.99
C ARG A 148 -6.25 -5.66 -3.28
N VAL A 149 -5.72 -6.89 -3.21
CA VAL A 149 -4.40 -7.18 -2.62
C VAL A 149 -3.27 -6.52 -3.41
N THR A 150 -3.37 -6.50 -4.75
CA THR A 150 -2.41 -5.80 -5.61
C THR A 150 -2.41 -4.30 -5.31
N VAL A 151 -3.58 -3.67 -5.20
CA VAL A 151 -3.69 -2.27 -4.81
C VAL A 151 -3.09 -2.04 -3.42
N LEU A 152 -3.41 -2.87 -2.42
CA LEU A 152 -2.82 -2.75 -1.08
C LEU A 152 -1.28 -2.82 -1.09
N ARG A 153 -0.68 -3.58 -2.01
CA ARG A 153 0.78 -3.63 -2.15
C ARG A 153 1.38 -2.40 -2.82
N ILE A 154 0.66 -1.81 -3.76
CA ILE A 154 1.01 -0.48 -4.29
C ILE A 154 1.06 0.50 -3.11
N PHE A 155 0.03 0.52 -2.26
CA PHE A 155 0.03 1.34 -1.02
C PHE A 155 1.25 1.06 -0.12
N ALA A 156 1.53 -0.21 0.16
CA ALA A 156 2.69 -0.62 0.96
C ALA A 156 4.01 -0.06 0.40
N LEU A 157 4.18 -0.08 -0.92
CA LEU A 157 5.38 0.47 -1.57
C LEU A 157 5.52 1.97 -1.29
N PHE A 158 4.45 2.74 -1.47
CA PHE A 158 4.49 4.19 -1.24
C PHE A 158 4.63 4.60 0.22
N LEU A 159 3.98 3.85 1.12
CA LEU A 159 4.17 4.03 2.55
C LEU A 159 5.63 3.72 2.93
N SER A 160 6.22 2.66 2.36
CA SER A 160 7.60 2.26 2.66
C SER A 160 8.67 3.25 2.20
N SER A 161 8.40 3.98 1.13
CA SER A 161 9.28 5.05 0.65
C SER A 161 9.10 6.36 1.41
N LYS A 162 8.23 6.40 2.44
CA LYS A 162 7.89 7.62 3.22
C LYS A 162 7.51 8.78 2.31
N CYS A 163 6.80 8.48 1.22
CA CYS A 163 6.45 9.47 0.21
C CYS A 163 5.55 10.58 0.74
N THR A 164 4.89 10.39 1.89
CA THR A 164 3.99 11.33 2.58
C THR A 164 4.59 12.71 2.86
N LYS A 165 5.91 12.83 2.92
CA LYS A 165 6.60 14.12 3.10
C LYS A 165 6.40 15.07 1.91
N ASN A 166 6.28 14.53 0.70
CA ASN A 166 6.10 15.31 -0.53
C ASN A 166 4.75 14.95 -1.17
N VAL A 167 3.89 15.93 -1.43
CA VAL A 167 2.62 15.67 -2.14
C VAL A 167 2.94 15.34 -3.60
N THR A 168 2.95 14.05 -3.95
CA THR A 168 3.06 13.57 -5.33
C THR A 168 1.67 13.27 -5.89
N TYR A 169 1.50 13.30 -7.21
CA TYR A 169 0.24 12.91 -7.86
C TYR A 169 -0.26 11.55 -7.36
N LEU A 170 0.68 10.61 -7.20
CA LEU A 170 0.34 9.28 -6.77
C LEU A 170 0.00 9.23 -5.26
N ASN A 171 0.62 10.05 -4.41
CA ASN A 171 0.15 10.22 -3.04
C ASN A 171 -1.28 10.79 -3.01
N CYS A 172 -1.62 11.71 -3.91
CA CYS A 172 -2.99 12.22 -4.01
C CYS A 172 -3.96 11.11 -4.40
N LEU A 173 -3.59 10.19 -5.31
CA LEU A 173 -4.43 9.05 -5.68
C LEU A 173 -4.72 8.11 -4.50
N LEU A 174 -3.75 7.92 -3.62
CA LEU A 174 -3.82 6.96 -2.51
C LEU A 174 -4.42 7.59 -1.26
N PHE A 175 -4.21 8.88 -1.06
CA PHE A 175 -4.50 9.60 0.18
C PHE A 175 -5.14 10.95 -0.10
N ASP A 176 -6.13 11.29 0.73
CA ASP A 176 -6.70 12.61 0.72
C ASP A 176 -5.64 13.63 1.18
N VAL A 177 -5.37 14.62 0.32
CA VAL A 177 -4.29 15.61 0.52
C VAL A 177 -4.46 16.42 1.81
N LYS A 178 -5.71 16.68 2.23
CA LYS A 178 -6.01 17.51 3.40
C LYS A 178 -5.85 16.71 4.69
N THR A 179 -6.40 15.50 4.71
CA THR A 179 -6.43 14.66 5.91
C THR A 179 -5.19 13.79 6.04
N LYS A 180 -4.43 13.59 4.94
CA LYS A 180 -3.36 12.60 4.82
C LYS A 180 -3.81 11.21 5.24
N LYS A 181 -5.09 10.90 4.99
CA LYS A 181 -5.71 9.62 5.33
C LYS A 181 -6.26 8.94 4.08
N MET A 182 -6.42 7.64 4.20
CA MET A 182 -7.08 6.83 3.18
C MET A 182 -8.56 7.23 3.10
N SER A 183 -9.05 7.53 1.89
CA SER A 183 -10.45 7.93 1.74
C SER A 183 -11.41 6.77 2.05
N LYS A 184 -12.40 7.03 2.89
CA LYS A 184 -13.49 6.08 3.21
C LYS A 184 -14.32 5.71 1.97
N LYS A 185 -14.45 6.65 1.02
CA LYS A 185 -15.14 6.46 -0.25
C LYS A 185 -14.11 6.45 -1.38
N TYR A 186 -13.24 5.45 -1.36
CA TYR A 186 -12.05 5.41 -2.21
C TYR A 186 -12.39 5.51 -3.72
N LEU A 187 -13.50 4.92 -4.15
CA LEU A 187 -13.97 5.01 -5.53
C LEU A 187 -14.35 6.45 -5.92
N GLN A 188 -15.03 7.18 -5.04
CA GLN A 188 -15.36 8.60 -5.24
C GLN A 188 -14.12 9.50 -5.19
N HIS A 189 -13.16 9.16 -4.33
CA HIS A 189 -11.87 9.85 -4.23
C HIS A 189 -11.05 9.68 -5.50
N LEU A 190 -10.93 8.45 -6.02
CA LEU A 190 -10.28 8.23 -7.31
C LEU A 190 -11.01 8.96 -8.42
N GLN A 191 -12.35 8.96 -8.44
CA GLN A 191 -13.10 9.74 -9.42
C GLN A 191 -12.82 11.24 -9.33
N SER A 192 -12.66 11.81 -8.13
CA SER A 192 -12.38 13.24 -7.97
C SER A 192 -10.95 13.63 -8.37
N ILE A 193 -9.99 12.69 -8.35
CA ILE A 193 -8.59 12.94 -8.70
C ILE A 193 -8.28 12.56 -10.15
N CYS A 194 -8.90 11.50 -10.66
CA CYS A 194 -8.77 11.03 -12.04
C CYS A 194 -9.55 11.89 -13.04
N LEU A 195 -10.26 12.93 -12.59
CA LEU A 195 -10.63 14.05 -13.44
C LEU A 195 -9.34 14.82 -13.78
N PHE A 196 -8.77 14.49 -14.94
CA PHE A 196 -7.62 15.18 -15.53
C PHE A 196 -7.77 16.71 -15.39
N GLY A 197 -6.76 17.36 -14.79
CA GLY A 197 -6.65 18.82 -14.75
C GLY A 197 -7.08 19.53 -13.45
N LEU A 198 -7.48 18.83 -12.38
CA LEU A 198 -7.97 19.48 -11.14
C LEU A 198 -7.02 19.46 -9.94
N CYS A 199 -5.90 18.73 -9.98
CA CYS A 199 -4.87 18.89 -8.96
C CYS A 199 -4.04 20.15 -9.25
N ARG A 200 -4.21 21.21 -8.45
CA ARG A 200 -3.34 22.41 -8.47
C ARG A 200 -1.85 22.11 -8.29
N MET A 201 -1.50 20.88 -7.88
CA MET A 201 -0.13 20.38 -7.72
C MET A 201 0.22 19.28 -8.72
N ASP A 202 -0.56 19.11 -9.80
CA ASP A 202 -0.21 18.20 -10.88
C ASP A 202 1.10 18.68 -11.54
N PRO A 203 2.16 17.86 -11.60
CA PRO A 203 3.40 18.20 -12.28
C PRO A 203 3.17 18.66 -13.72
N VAL A 204 2.17 18.10 -14.42
CA VAL A 204 1.79 18.48 -15.78
C VAL A 204 1.19 19.88 -15.81
N VAL A 205 0.32 20.22 -14.85
CA VAL A 205 -0.25 21.58 -14.73
C VAL A 205 0.84 22.59 -14.43
N LYS A 206 1.75 22.29 -13.48
CA LYS A 206 2.89 23.17 -13.19
C LYS A 206 3.82 23.34 -14.38
N GLN A 207 4.05 22.28 -15.14
CA GLN A 207 4.88 22.33 -16.34
C GLN A 207 4.19 23.16 -17.44
N MET A 208 2.87 23.02 -17.60
CA MET A 208 2.08 23.87 -18.51
C MET A 208 2.04 25.33 -18.07
N GLU A 209 1.92 25.62 -16.77
CA GLU A 209 2.01 26.97 -16.21
C GLU A 209 3.39 27.58 -16.45
N HIS A 210 4.46 26.80 -16.25
CA HIS A 210 5.83 27.23 -16.54
C HIS A 210 6.03 27.53 -18.03
N VAL A 211 5.55 26.64 -18.92
CA VAL A 211 5.58 26.87 -20.37
C VAL A 211 4.81 28.13 -20.74
N LYS A 212 3.60 28.32 -20.20
CA LYS A 212 2.79 29.52 -20.42
C LYS A 212 3.54 30.78 -19.99
N LYS A 213 4.19 30.77 -18.83
CA LYS A 213 4.98 31.88 -18.32
C LYS A 213 6.19 32.18 -19.21
N SER A 214 6.96 31.16 -19.59
CA SER A 214 8.09 31.32 -20.51
C SER A 214 7.68 31.82 -21.90
N VAL A 215 6.53 31.38 -22.43
CA VAL A 215 6.01 31.90 -23.70
C VAL A 215 5.62 33.37 -23.55
N GLN A 216 4.95 33.74 -22.46
CA GLN A 216 4.57 35.12 -22.19
C GLN A 216 5.79 36.04 -22.05
N GLU A 217 6.83 35.60 -21.32
CA GLU A 217 8.10 36.32 -21.18
C GLU A 217 8.76 36.51 -22.54
N ARG A 218 8.86 35.46 -23.36
CA ARG A 218 9.46 35.55 -24.70
C ARG A 218 8.64 36.40 -25.68
N LEU A 219 7.31 36.42 -25.56
CA LEU A 219 6.44 37.32 -26.33
C LEU A 219 6.66 38.79 -25.91
N ASN A 220 6.77 39.05 -24.60
CA ASN A 220 7.02 40.40 -24.07
C ASN A 220 8.42 40.90 -24.49
N GLU A 221 9.40 40.01 -24.56
CA GLU A 221 10.76 40.29 -25.05
C GLU A 221 10.87 40.33 -26.59
N LYS A 222 9.76 40.18 -27.33
CA LYS A 222 9.72 40.08 -28.81
C LYS A 222 10.62 38.97 -29.40
N LYS A 223 10.99 37.97 -28.60
CA LYS A 223 11.79 36.80 -29.06
C LYS A 223 10.95 35.82 -29.88
N ILE A 224 9.63 35.96 -29.85
CA ILE A 224 8.67 35.22 -30.67
C ILE A 224 7.52 36.16 -31.02
N SER A 225 6.93 36.00 -32.20
CA SER A 225 5.76 36.77 -32.66
C SER A 225 4.50 35.93 -32.54
N LYS A 226 3.38 36.56 -32.15
CA LYS A 226 2.06 35.93 -32.31
C LYS A 226 1.77 35.79 -33.81
N GLN A 227 1.67 34.56 -34.29
CA GLN A 227 1.05 34.25 -35.59
C GLN A 227 -0.47 34.29 -35.45
#